data_AF-A0A7R9T1G9-F1
#
_entry.id   AF-A0A7R9T1G9-F1
#
_cell.length_a   1.000
_cell.length_b   1.000
_cell.length_c   1.000
_cell.angle_alpha   90.00
_cell.angle_beta   90.00
_cell.angle_gamma   90.00
#
_symmetry.space_group_name_H-M   'P 1'
#
loop_
_entity.id
_entity.type
_entity.pdbx_description
1 polymer ?
#
loop_
_entity_poly.entity_id
_entity_poly.type
_entity_poly.pdbx_seq_one_letter_code
_entity_poly.pdbx_strand_id
1 'polypeptide(L)'
;KMSIRAVLASLNDPRDRRCVRIVCVALIAFELALCAVIIAKVAYTEIDWIAYMEEVHGYARGERDYTKLKGGTGPLVYPAGFVYAYKALYDLVGGLERGTSARGVATAQVVFALVYAAHQALVFSMYAMCEIIPPWAYALLCLSKRVHSIFVLRMFNDGVAMALA
;
A
#
# COMPACT_ATOMS: atom_id res chain seq x y z
N LYS A 1 -29.85 8.63 23.66
CA LYS A 1 -28.56 9.38 23.68
C LYS A 1 -27.54 8.47 24.38
N MET A 2 -26.48 8.03 23.69
CA MET A 2 -25.42 7.23 24.33
C MET A 2 -24.63 8.12 25.30
N SER A 3 -24.42 7.66 26.53
CA SER A 3 -23.61 8.39 27.51
C SER A 3 -22.12 8.33 27.13
N ILE A 4 -21.36 9.40 27.36
CA ILE A 4 -19.91 9.45 27.12
C ILE A 4 -19.20 8.27 27.81
N ARG A 5 -19.64 7.90 29.01
CA ARG A 5 -19.10 6.74 29.73
C ARG A 5 -19.28 5.42 28.98
N ALA A 6 -20.40 5.25 28.29
CA ALA A 6 -20.67 4.05 27.50
C ALA A 6 -19.77 3.98 26.26
N VAL A 7 -19.53 5.10 25.59
CA VAL A 7 -18.57 5.18 24.47
C VAL A 7 -17.16 4.82 24.93
N LEU A 8 -16.70 5.40 26.04
CA LEU A 8 -15.38 5.14 26.60
C LEU A 8 -15.21 3.68 27.04
N ALA A 9 -16.27 3.08 27.60
CA ALA A 9 -16.26 1.66 27.94
C ALA A 9 -16.09 0.79 26.69
N SER A 10 -16.91 1.01 25.65
CA SER A 10 -16.80 0.28 24.38
C SER A 10 -15.44 0.45 23.70
N LEU A 11 -14.87 1.67 23.71
CA LEU A 11 -13.56 1.93 23.11
C LEU A 11 -12.40 1.24 23.85
N ASN A 12 -12.58 0.90 25.13
CA ASN A 12 -11.60 0.16 25.92
C ASN A 12 -11.89 -1.34 25.99
N ASP A 13 -13.01 -1.82 25.46
CA ASP A 13 -13.39 -3.22 25.46
C ASP A 13 -12.96 -3.89 24.13
N PRO A 14 -11.89 -4.70 24.12
CA PRO A 14 -11.45 -5.42 22.92
C PRO A 14 -12.44 -6.50 22.46
N ARG A 15 -13.41 -6.89 23.30
CA ARG A 15 -14.43 -7.90 22.98
C ARG A 15 -15.71 -7.29 22.40
N ASP A 16 -15.86 -5.96 22.43
CA ASP A 16 -16.96 -5.28 21.76
C ASP A 16 -16.75 -5.30 20.24
N ARG A 17 -17.13 -6.40 19.60
CA ARG A 17 -17.00 -6.62 18.14
C ARG A 17 -17.74 -5.58 17.31
N ARG A 18 -18.74 -4.90 17.85
CA ARG A 18 -19.42 -3.81 17.13
C ARG A 18 -18.54 -2.58 17.15
N CYS A 19 -18.01 -2.20 18.31
CA CYS A 19 -17.09 -1.08 18.43
C CYS A 19 -15.83 -1.29 17.60
N VAL A 20 -15.18 -2.46 17.72
CA VAL A 20 -13.99 -2.83 16.94
C VAL A 20 -14.23 -2.67 15.43
N ARG A 21 -15.33 -3.22 14.90
CA ARG A 21 -15.65 -3.11 13.47
C ARG A 21 -15.87 -1.66 13.02
N ILE A 22 -16.61 -0.87 13.80
CA ILE A 22 -16.86 0.54 13.48
C ILE A 22 -15.53 1.31 13.44
N VAL A 23 -14.66 1.10 14.44
CA VAL A 23 -13.34 1.75 14.49
C VAL A 23 -12.47 1.31 13.32
N CYS A 24 -12.40 0.02 13.01
CA CYS A 24 -11.61 -0.48 11.87
C CYS A 24 -12.09 0.14 10.54
N VAL A 25 -13.39 0.14 10.27
CA VAL A 25 -13.94 0.72 9.03
C VAL A 25 -13.68 2.23 8.97
N ALA A 26 -13.87 2.95 10.08
CA ALA A 26 -13.60 4.38 10.16
C ALA A 26 -12.12 4.69 9.92
N LEU A 27 -11.20 3.91 10.50
CA LEU A 27 -9.76 4.08 10.31
C LEU A 27 -9.32 3.74 8.89
N ILE A 28 -9.87 2.70 8.25
CA ILE A 28 -9.57 2.43 6.83
C ILE A 28 -10.06 3.56 5.93
N ALA A 29 -11.26 4.10 6.17
CA ALA A 29 -11.76 5.26 5.43
C ALA A 29 -10.87 6.49 5.64
N PHE A 30 -10.41 6.71 6.87
CA PHE A 30 -9.43 7.76 7.20
C PHE A 30 -8.11 7.56 6.46
N GLU A 31 -7.55 6.35 6.43
CA GLU A 31 -6.30 6.04 5.72
C GLU A 31 -6.41 6.29 4.23
N LEU A 32 -7.52 5.90 3.59
CA LEU A 32 -7.76 6.16 2.18
C LEU A 32 -7.82 7.68 1.89
N ALA A 33 -8.50 8.44 2.75
CA ALA A 33 -8.55 9.90 2.62
C ALA A 33 -7.19 10.54 2.85
N LEU A 34 -6.44 10.08 3.86
CA LEU A 34 -5.09 10.55 4.17
C LEU A 34 -4.14 10.26 3.01
N CYS A 35 -4.18 9.05 2.44
CA CYS A 35 -3.39 8.70 1.26
C CYS A 35 -3.74 9.58 0.07
N ALA A 36 -5.02 9.86 -0.19
CA ALA A 36 -5.42 10.78 -1.25
C ALA A 36 -4.87 12.20 -1.04
N VAL A 37 -4.87 12.70 0.20
CA VAL A 37 -4.25 13.98 0.55
C VAL A 37 -2.73 13.94 0.34
N ILE A 38 -2.06 12.87 0.76
CA ILE A 38 -0.62 12.70 0.57
C ILE A 38 -0.26 12.71 -0.91
N ILE A 39 -0.96 11.95 -1.75
CA ILE A 39 -0.75 11.92 -3.21
C ILE A 39 -0.94 13.32 -3.81
N ALA A 40 -1.93 14.08 -3.34
CA ALA A 40 -2.22 15.40 -3.89
C ALA A 40 -1.29 16.52 -3.39
N LYS A 41 -0.66 16.38 -2.22
CA LYS A 41 0.01 17.47 -1.51
C LYS A 41 1.49 17.24 -1.23
N VAL A 42 1.95 15.99 -1.24
CA VAL A 42 3.34 15.65 -0.94
C VAL A 42 4.05 15.28 -2.23
N ALA A 43 5.24 15.85 -2.43
CA ALA A 43 6.06 15.53 -3.60
C ALA A 43 6.41 14.05 -3.60
N TYR A 44 6.19 13.42 -4.76
CA TYR A 44 6.60 12.05 -5.01
C TYR A 44 8.13 11.92 -4.86
N THR A 45 8.59 10.84 -4.23
CA THR A 45 10.01 10.57 -3.98
C THR A 45 10.41 9.33 -4.76
N GLU A 46 10.94 9.55 -5.96
CA GLU A 46 11.45 8.47 -6.79
C GLU A 46 12.64 7.77 -6.13
N ILE A 47 12.56 6.43 -6.06
CA ILE A 47 13.68 5.57 -5.67
C ILE A 47 13.79 4.41 -6.64
N ASP A 48 12.73 3.61 -6.77
CA ASP A 48 12.78 2.38 -7.57
C ASP A 48 11.68 2.24 -8.63
N TRP A 49 10.60 3.02 -8.60
CA TRP A 49 9.45 2.82 -9.49
C TRP A 49 9.83 2.91 -10.98
N ILE A 50 10.64 3.91 -11.35
CA ILE A 50 11.11 4.07 -12.74
C ILE A 50 11.97 2.87 -13.13
N ALA A 51 12.88 2.43 -12.26
CA ALA A 51 13.70 1.25 -12.51
C ALA A 51 12.83 -0.01 -12.69
N TYR A 52 11.79 -0.19 -11.87
CA TYR A 52 10.83 -1.29 -12.03
C TYR A 52 10.12 -1.24 -13.39
N MET A 53 9.72 -0.05 -13.86
CA MET A 53 9.10 0.10 -15.18
C MET A 53 10.07 -0.23 -16.31
N GLU A 54 11.35 0.15 -16.20
CA GLU A 54 12.39 -0.14 -17.19
C GLU A 54 12.73 -1.64 -17.25
N GLU A 55 12.91 -2.28 -16.09
CA GLU A 55 13.15 -3.72 -15.97
C GLU A 55 12.02 -4.52 -16.62
N VAL A 56 10.77 -4.17 -16.29
CA VAL A 56 9.57 -4.83 -16.81
C VAL A 56 9.32 -4.49 -18.28
N HIS A 57 9.76 -3.31 -18.75
CA HIS A 57 9.69 -2.96 -20.16
C HIS A 57 10.49 -3.94 -21.02
N GLY A 58 11.69 -4.35 -20.59
CA GLY A 58 12.47 -5.39 -21.26
C GLY A 58 11.67 -6.68 -21.42
N TYR A 59 11.07 -7.15 -20.32
CA TYR A 59 10.18 -8.32 -20.35
C TYR A 59 8.96 -8.13 -21.26
N ALA A 60 8.33 -6.94 -21.21
CA ALA A 60 7.20 -6.59 -22.06
C ALA A 60 7.52 -6.67 -23.56
N ARG A 61 8.78 -6.42 -23.94
CA ARG A 61 9.28 -6.50 -25.32
C ARG A 61 9.68 -7.91 -25.78
N GLY A 62 9.50 -8.91 -24.93
CA GLY A 62 9.83 -10.30 -25.26
C GLY A 62 11.18 -10.77 -24.72
N GLU A 63 11.93 -9.96 -23.97
CA GLU A 63 13.13 -10.44 -23.30
C GLU A 63 12.75 -11.46 -22.21
N ARG A 64 13.49 -12.57 -22.15
CA ARG A 64 13.26 -13.67 -21.21
C ARG A 64 14.55 -14.07 -20.50
N ASP A 65 15.70 -13.63 -20.98
CA ASP A 65 16.97 -13.76 -20.29
C ASP A 65 17.03 -12.74 -19.15
N TYR A 66 16.87 -13.24 -17.92
CA TYR A 66 16.80 -12.43 -16.72
C TYR A 66 18.06 -11.56 -16.51
N THR A 67 19.22 -12.03 -16.98
CA THR A 67 20.48 -11.30 -16.87
C THR A 67 20.51 -10.01 -17.69
N LYS A 68 19.58 -9.86 -18.64
CA LYS A 68 19.43 -8.68 -19.50
C LYS A 68 18.37 -7.71 -19.02
N LEU A 69 17.52 -8.10 -18.07
CA LEU A 69 16.51 -7.23 -17.48
C LEU A 69 17.19 -6.30 -16.47
N LYS A 70 17.15 -4.99 -16.71
CA LYS A 70 17.81 -3.97 -15.90
C LYS A 70 17.13 -2.61 -16.05
N GLY A 71 17.24 -1.78 -15.02
CA GLY A 71 16.83 -0.37 -15.01
C GLY A 71 17.99 0.55 -14.63
N GLY A 72 17.67 1.81 -14.37
CA GLY A 72 18.65 2.84 -13.97
C GLY A 72 19.38 2.54 -12.65
N THR A 73 18.82 1.67 -11.80
CA THR A 73 19.40 1.26 -10.51
C THR A 73 20.23 -0.03 -10.58
N GLY A 74 20.24 -0.74 -11.72
CA GLY A 74 21.00 -1.97 -11.89
C GLY A 74 20.18 -3.12 -12.50
N PRO A 75 20.68 -4.37 -12.40
CA PRO A 75 19.97 -5.55 -12.89
C PRO A 75 18.74 -5.86 -12.03
N LEU A 76 17.74 -6.48 -12.65
CA LEU A 76 16.55 -6.98 -11.95
C LEU A 76 16.96 -8.11 -10.99
N VAL A 77 16.82 -7.87 -9.68
CA VAL A 77 17.21 -8.83 -8.62
C VAL A 77 16.04 -9.59 -7.98
N TYR A 78 14.81 -9.15 -8.22
CA TYR A 78 13.60 -9.81 -7.70
C TYR A 78 13.25 -11.08 -8.49
N PRO A 79 12.51 -12.05 -7.91
CA PRO A 79 12.12 -13.27 -8.61
C PRO A 79 11.01 -13.02 -9.65
N ALA A 80 10.70 -14.03 -10.48
CA ALA A 80 9.71 -13.92 -11.57
C ALA A 80 8.32 -13.41 -11.13
N GLY A 81 7.91 -13.63 -9.89
CA GLY A 81 6.67 -13.08 -9.33
C GLY A 81 6.60 -11.55 -9.40
N PHE A 82 7.73 -10.86 -9.16
CA PHE A 82 7.85 -9.41 -9.35
C PHE A 82 7.55 -9.02 -10.79
N VAL A 83 8.17 -9.71 -11.76
CA VAL A 83 7.97 -9.42 -13.19
C VAL A 83 6.50 -9.54 -13.57
N TYR A 84 5.79 -10.56 -13.09
CA TYR A 84 4.38 -10.72 -13.40
C TYR A 84 3.49 -9.65 -12.75
N ALA A 85 3.71 -9.38 -11.46
CA ALA A 85 2.94 -8.36 -10.74
C ALA A 85 3.18 -6.97 -11.33
N TYR A 86 4.43 -6.61 -11.55
CA TYR A 86 4.78 -5.30 -12.10
C TYR A 86 4.51 -5.20 -13.60
N LYS A 87 4.42 -6.31 -14.35
CA LYS A 87 3.88 -6.28 -15.72
C LYS A 87 2.42 -5.89 -15.74
N ALA A 88 1.61 -6.39 -14.80
CA ALA A 88 0.22 -5.96 -14.67
C ALA A 88 0.12 -4.47 -14.33
N LEU A 89 0.97 -3.97 -13.42
CA LEU A 89 1.05 -2.54 -13.10
C LEU A 89 1.52 -1.70 -14.30
N TYR A 90 2.52 -2.18 -15.02
CA TYR A 90 3.04 -1.57 -16.25
C TYR A 90 1.95 -1.41 -17.30
N ASP A 91 1.12 -2.45 -17.51
CA ASP A 91 0.00 -2.39 -18.44
C ASP A 91 -1.09 -1.42 -17.96
N LEU A 92 -1.37 -1.42 -16.65
CA LEU A 92 -2.36 -0.53 -16.03
C LEU A 92 -2.00 0.95 -16.20
N VAL A 93 -0.72 1.30 -16.02
CA VAL A 93 -0.26 2.69 -16.18
C VAL A 93 -0.07 3.09 -17.65
N GLY A 94 -0.20 2.15 -18.59
CA GLY A 94 -0.11 2.40 -20.04
C GLY A 94 1.30 2.32 -20.61
N GLY A 95 2.16 1.49 -20.00
CA GLY A 95 3.53 1.21 -20.44
C GLY A 95 4.58 2.20 -19.93
N LEU A 96 5.81 2.08 -20.43
CA LEU A 96 6.98 2.78 -19.89
C LEU A 96 6.82 4.30 -19.94
N GLU A 97 6.52 4.86 -21.11
CA GLU A 97 6.42 6.31 -21.32
C GLU A 97 5.36 6.95 -20.42
N ARG A 98 4.18 6.33 -20.34
CA ARG A 98 3.11 6.85 -19.47
C ARG A 98 3.38 6.53 -18.01
N GLY A 99 3.94 5.38 -17.68
CA GLY A 99 4.26 4.92 -16.33
C GLY A 99 5.31 5.75 -15.60
N THR A 100 6.23 6.38 -16.34
CA THR A 100 7.22 7.33 -15.81
C THR A 100 6.75 8.79 -15.83
N SER A 101 5.63 9.08 -16.49
CA SER A 101 5.00 10.40 -16.43
C SER A 101 4.33 10.65 -15.07
N ALA A 102 4.16 11.92 -14.69
CA ALA A 102 3.46 12.28 -13.45
C ALA A 102 2.05 11.66 -13.32
N ARG A 103 1.35 11.48 -14.45
CA ARG A 103 0.02 10.86 -14.47
C ARG A 103 0.06 9.35 -14.23
N GLY A 104 1.06 8.67 -14.79
CA GLY A 104 1.27 7.23 -14.56
C GLY A 104 1.69 6.95 -13.12
N VAL A 105 2.63 7.74 -12.61
CA VAL A 105 3.05 7.69 -11.19
C VAL A 105 1.86 7.91 -10.27
N ALA A 106 1.04 8.94 -10.48
CA ALA A 106 -0.15 9.17 -9.66
C ALA A 106 -1.15 8.00 -9.72
N THR A 107 -1.28 7.35 -10.88
CA THR A 107 -2.12 6.14 -11.03
C THR A 107 -1.55 4.98 -10.21
N ALA A 108 -0.24 4.76 -10.26
CA ALA A 108 0.43 3.75 -9.45
C ALA A 108 0.31 4.06 -7.95
N GLN A 109 0.46 5.32 -7.52
CA GLN A 109 0.30 5.70 -6.11
C GLN A 109 -1.10 5.37 -5.58
N VAL A 110 -2.14 5.54 -6.40
CA VAL A 110 -3.50 5.12 -6.03
C VAL A 110 -3.58 3.60 -5.84
N VAL A 111 -2.97 2.81 -6.72
CA VAL A 111 -2.92 1.35 -6.56
C VAL A 111 -2.20 0.96 -5.29
N PHE A 112 -1.04 1.56 -5.01
CA PHE A 112 -0.30 1.29 -3.77
C PHE A 112 -1.05 1.74 -2.51
N ALA A 113 -1.85 2.82 -2.58
CA ALA A 113 -2.74 3.21 -1.48
C ALA A 113 -3.82 2.15 -1.22
N LEU A 114 -4.35 1.50 -2.27
CA LEU A 114 -5.30 0.40 -2.12
C LEU A 114 -4.64 -0.86 -1.55
N VAL A 115 -3.43 -1.20 -2.02
CA VAL A 115 -2.63 -2.31 -1.46
C VAL A 115 -2.33 -2.06 0.02
N TYR A 116 -1.97 -0.83 0.39
CA TYR A 116 -1.78 -0.44 1.78
C TYR A 116 -3.05 -0.58 2.61
N ALA A 117 -4.20 -0.09 2.13
CA ALA A 117 -5.47 -0.23 2.83
C ALA A 117 -5.85 -1.70 3.04
N ALA A 118 -5.57 -2.58 2.07
CA ALA A 118 -5.76 -4.02 2.22
C ALA A 118 -4.86 -4.63 3.30
N HIS A 119 -3.58 -4.25 3.35
CA HIS A 119 -2.67 -4.66 4.43
C HIS A 119 -3.18 -4.20 5.80
N GLN A 120 -3.58 -2.93 5.89
CA GLN A 120 -4.07 -2.35 7.13
C GLN A 120 -5.34 -3.07 7.61
N ALA A 121 -6.24 -3.43 6.69
CA ALA A 121 -7.45 -4.19 7.00
C ALA A 121 -7.12 -5.61 7.48
N LEU A 122 -6.12 -6.27 6.89
CA LEU A 122 -5.64 -7.58 7.34
C LEU A 122 -5.05 -7.49 8.76
N VAL A 123 -4.18 -6.51 9.01
CA VAL A 123 -3.60 -6.26 10.34
C VAL A 123 -4.71 -6.01 11.37
N PHE A 124 -5.68 -5.15 11.06
CA PHE A 124 -6.82 -4.92 11.95
C PHE A 124 -7.63 -6.20 12.19
N SER A 125 -7.82 -7.04 11.17
CA SER A 125 -8.51 -8.33 11.32
C SER A 125 -7.76 -9.26 12.27
N MET A 126 -6.44 -9.34 12.15
CA MET A 126 -5.60 -10.13 13.08
C MET A 126 -5.73 -9.63 14.52
N TYR A 127 -5.67 -8.31 14.73
CA TYR A 127 -5.81 -7.72 16.06
C TYR A 127 -7.21 -7.95 16.65
N ALA A 128 -8.24 -7.87 15.81
CA ALA A 128 -9.62 -8.12 16.20
C ALA A 128 -9.86 -9.58 16.59
N MET A 129 -9.21 -10.54 15.90
CA MET A 129 -9.28 -11.96 16.24
C MET A 129 -8.63 -12.28 17.60
N CYS A 130 -7.59 -11.54 17.99
CA CYS A 130 -6.94 -11.74 19.28
C CYS A 130 -7.81 -11.31 20.47
N GLU A 131 -8.69 -10.31 20.29
CA GLU A 131 -9.54 -9.76 21.37
C GLU A 131 -8.73 -9.25 22.59
N ILE A 132 -7.48 -8.80 22.36
CA ILE A 132 -6.57 -8.26 23.40
C ILE A 132 -6.48 -6.74 23.34
N ILE A 133 -6.43 -6.18 22.13
CA ILE A 133 -6.11 -4.76 21.92
C ILE A 133 -7.39 -3.93 21.88
N PRO A 134 -7.51 -2.87 22.70
CA PRO A 134 -8.71 -2.05 22.74
C PRO A 134 -8.89 -1.26 21.43
N PRO A 135 -10.13 -1.04 20.96
CA PRO A 135 -10.42 -0.35 19.70
C PRO A 135 -9.66 0.98 19.50
N TRP A 136 -9.54 1.82 20.54
CA TRP A 136 -8.87 3.12 20.38
C TRP A 136 -7.40 2.99 19.97
N ALA A 137 -6.72 1.90 20.34
CA ALA A 137 -5.30 1.70 20.08
C ALA A 137 -5.00 1.40 18.60
N TYR A 138 -6.01 1.00 17.82
CA TYR A 138 -5.87 0.75 16.38
C TYR A 138 -5.48 2.03 15.64
N ALA A 139 -5.88 3.20 16.16
CA ALA A 139 -5.49 4.49 15.61
C ALA A 139 -3.98 4.73 15.65
N LEU A 140 -3.23 4.09 16.55
CA LEU A 140 -1.78 4.23 16.61
C LEU A 140 -1.10 3.57 15.39
N LEU A 141 -1.72 2.54 14.80
CA LEU A 141 -1.20 1.86 13.62
C LEU A 141 -1.28 2.75 12.36
N CYS A 142 -2.19 3.73 12.36
CA CYS A 142 -2.42 4.71 11.31
C CYS A 142 -1.41 5.88 11.30
N LEU A 143 -0.60 6.08 12.34
CA LEU A 143 0.23 7.29 12.48
C LEU A 143 1.64 7.16 11.87
N SER A 144 1.95 6.03 11.23
CA SER A 144 3.31 5.75 10.76
C SER A 144 3.64 6.48 9.46
N LYS A 145 4.39 7.59 9.54
CA LYS A 145 4.95 8.27 8.35
C LYS A 145 5.78 7.35 7.46
N ARG A 146 6.48 6.38 8.06
CA ARG A 146 7.31 5.43 7.32
C ARG A 146 6.48 4.52 6.41
N VAL A 147 5.35 4.01 6.91
CA VAL A 147 4.48 3.11 6.14
C VAL A 147 3.87 3.84 4.95
N HIS A 148 3.33 5.04 5.17
CA HIS A 148 2.86 5.91 4.08
C HIS A 148 3.94 6.16 3.02
N SER A 149 5.18 6.37 3.45
CA SER A 149 6.29 6.61 2.52
C SER A 149 6.64 5.37 1.70
N ILE A 150 6.66 4.17 2.30
CA ILE A 150 6.95 2.91 1.61
C ILE A 150 5.91 2.62 0.52
N PHE A 151 4.62 2.69 0.87
CA PHE A 151 3.55 2.38 -0.06
C PHE A 151 3.30 3.53 -1.05
N VAL A 152 2.99 4.73 -0.56
CA VAL A 152 2.40 5.79 -1.39
C VAL A 152 3.44 6.70 -2.04
N LEU A 153 4.60 6.92 -1.40
CA LEU A 153 5.60 7.87 -1.92
C LEU A 153 6.75 7.21 -2.67
N ARG A 154 7.07 5.93 -2.37
CA ARG A 154 8.17 5.19 -2.98
C ARG A 154 7.72 3.98 -3.77
N MET A 155 6.53 3.45 -3.48
CA MET A 155 5.93 2.32 -4.19
C MET A 155 6.84 1.08 -4.23
N PHE A 156 7.44 0.76 -3.08
CA PHE A 156 8.37 -0.37 -2.95
C PHE A 156 7.68 -1.72 -3.17
N ASN A 157 8.42 -2.64 -3.80
CA ASN A 157 7.99 -4.00 -4.05
C ASN A 157 7.59 -4.76 -2.78
N ASP A 158 8.20 -4.46 -1.63
CA ASP A 158 7.90 -5.12 -0.36
C ASP A 158 6.39 -5.21 -0.07
N GLY A 159 5.63 -4.15 -0.38
CA GLY A 159 4.18 -4.14 -0.20
C GLY A 159 3.45 -5.14 -1.11
N VAL A 160 3.84 -5.23 -2.38
CA VAL A 160 3.25 -6.19 -3.33
C VAL A 160 3.68 -7.61 -2.99
N ALA A 161 4.95 -7.80 -2.63
CA ALA A 161 5.49 -9.10 -2.23
C ALA A 161 4.78 -9.65 -1.00
N MET A 162 4.56 -8.83 0.04
CA MET A 162 3.86 -9.26 1.26
C MET A 162 2.36 -9.52 1.05
N ALA A 163 1.73 -8.89 0.04
CA ALA A 163 0.33 -9.19 -0.30
C ALA A 163 0.15 -10.50 -1.08
N LEU A 164 1.17 -10.94 -1.81
CA LEU A 164 1.09 -12.11 -2.70
C LEU A 164 1.78 -13.36 -2.13
N ALA A 165 2.52 -13.22 -1.03
CA ALA A 165 3.17 -14.31 -0.30
C ALA A 165 2.17 -15.11 0.55
#